data_AF-A0A645EH32-F1
#
_entry.id   AF-A0A645EH32-F1
#
_cell.length_a   1.000
_cell.length_b   1.000
_cell.length_c   1.000
_cell.angle_alpha   90.00
_cell.angle_beta   90.00
_cell.angle_gamma   90.00
#
_symmetry.space_group_name_H-M   'P 1'
#
loop_
_entity.id
_entity.type
_entity.pdbx_description
1 polymer ?
#
loop_
_entity_poly.entity_id
_entity_poly.type
_entity_poly.pdbx_seq_one_letter_code
_entity_poly.pdbx_strand_id
1 'polypeptide(L)'
;MKIAVCAPSYRRPEVLTLRYLPFCRIYVDPSEAAAYRSANPFADIVECAPGIQGNLCRVRNHILDREFAAGADVVVLIDDDMSGVSYFENRKRIHDVTAAEFLPFIEKFSVMARDLGAFLWGVNVNPDPQCYRDCTPFSTVPYIGGPFQAFLAGGECRYDERLPLKEDYDMTLQQLNRYRVVFRVNKFFYRVKQSEQAGGCAIYRNLDEERRQLELLQKKWGKKIVRFDTADRSHKSKKNRTVTFDYNPIIRPPIRGI
;
A
#
# COMPACT_ATOMS: atom_id res chain seq x y z
N MET A 1 -13.65 16.68 5.57
CA MET A 1 -12.30 16.55 4.94
C MET A 1 -12.47 16.16 3.47
N LYS A 2 -11.71 16.71 2.52
CA LYS A 2 -11.76 16.29 1.10
C LYS A 2 -10.86 15.07 0.89
N ILE A 3 -11.46 13.92 0.61
CA ILE A 3 -10.76 12.63 0.47
C ILE A 3 -10.82 12.17 -0.99
N ALA A 4 -9.67 11.84 -1.57
CA ALA A 4 -9.56 11.15 -2.85
C ALA A 4 -9.17 9.69 -2.60
N VAL A 5 -9.94 8.74 -3.15
CA VAL A 5 -9.62 7.31 -3.11
C VAL A 5 -9.25 6.88 -4.51
N CYS A 6 -8.01 6.39 -4.68
CA CYS A 6 -7.41 6.19 -5.99
C CYS A 6 -6.71 4.84 -6.07
N ALA A 7 -6.81 4.19 -7.23
CA ALA A 7 -6.08 2.97 -7.53
C ALA A 7 -5.35 3.08 -8.87
N PRO A 8 -4.02 2.89 -8.92
CA PRO A 8 -3.35 2.66 -10.19
C PRO A 8 -3.72 1.28 -10.72
N SER A 9 -4.02 1.17 -12.01
CA SER A 9 -4.25 -0.12 -12.66
C SER A 9 -3.52 -0.17 -14.01
N TYR A 10 -3.04 -1.36 -14.36
CA TYR A 10 -2.31 -1.60 -15.61
C TYR A 10 -2.56 -3.04 -16.08
N ARG A 11 -3.01 -3.19 -17.34
CA ARG A 11 -3.36 -4.48 -17.96
C ARG A 11 -4.39 -5.31 -17.19
N ARG A 12 -5.24 -4.67 -16.39
CA ARG A 12 -6.35 -5.29 -15.66
C ARG A 12 -7.64 -4.48 -15.86
N PRO A 13 -8.25 -4.49 -17.06
CA PRO A 13 -9.42 -3.67 -17.36
C PRO A 13 -10.61 -3.94 -16.41
N GLU A 14 -10.80 -5.16 -15.93
CA GLU A 14 -11.79 -5.45 -14.89
C GLU A 14 -11.21 -5.20 -13.50
N VAL A 15 -11.62 -4.12 -12.85
CA VAL A 15 -11.07 -3.69 -11.55
C VAL A 15 -11.93 -4.24 -10.42
N LEU A 16 -11.39 -5.20 -9.66
CA LEU A 16 -12.14 -5.86 -8.59
C LEU A 16 -12.50 -4.91 -7.45
N THR A 17 -11.64 -3.93 -7.17
CA THR A 17 -11.87 -2.95 -6.10
C THR A 17 -13.15 -2.14 -6.29
N LEU A 18 -13.59 -1.91 -7.53
CA LEU A 18 -14.83 -1.18 -7.79
C LEU A 18 -16.08 -1.93 -7.32
N ARG A 19 -16.01 -3.25 -7.12
CA ARG A 19 -17.10 -4.04 -6.49
C ARG A 19 -17.28 -3.67 -5.02
N TYR A 20 -16.22 -3.24 -4.36
CA TYR A 20 -16.22 -2.81 -2.96
C TYR A 20 -16.36 -1.29 -2.84
N LEU A 21 -15.55 -0.53 -3.57
CA LEU A 21 -15.50 0.94 -3.56
C LEU A 21 -15.83 1.48 -4.96
N PRO A 22 -17.12 1.59 -5.31
CA PRO A 22 -17.53 2.03 -6.65
C PRO A 22 -17.15 3.48 -6.96
N PHE A 23 -16.83 4.28 -5.92
CA PHE A 23 -16.35 5.65 -6.05
C PHE A 23 -14.82 5.77 -6.17
N CYS A 24 -14.09 4.65 -6.21
CA CYS A 24 -12.64 4.68 -6.39
C CYS A 24 -12.28 5.19 -7.80
N ARG A 25 -11.37 6.15 -7.86
CA ARG A 25 -10.82 6.68 -9.11
C ARG A 25 -9.71 5.78 -9.62
N ILE A 26 -9.84 5.29 -10.85
CA ILE A 26 -8.89 4.35 -11.43
C ILE A 26 -7.97 5.08 -12.39
N TYR A 27 -6.67 5.05 -12.10
CA TYR A 27 -5.63 5.69 -12.89
C TYR A 27 -5.01 4.69 -13.88
N VAL A 28 -5.11 4.98 -15.17
CA VAL A 28 -4.75 4.05 -16.26
C VAL A 28 -3.89 4.72 -17.33
N ASP A 29 -3.22 3.91 -18.14
CA ASP A 29 -2.55 4.42 -19.35
C ASP A 29 -3.62 4.90 -20.36
N PRO A 30 -3.40 6.04 -21.05
CA PRO A 30 -4.31 6.51 -22.10
C PRO A 30 -4.63 5.44 -23.15
N SER A 31 -3.67 4.58 -23.51
CA SER A 31 -3.88 3.51 -24.49
C SER A 31 -4.82 2.40 -24.00
N GLU A 32 -5.00 2.24 -22.69
CA GLU A 32 -5.89 1.23 -22.10
C GLU A 32 -7.25 1.81 -21.69
N ALA A 33 -7.41 3.14 -21.67
CA ALA A 33 -8.57 3.83 -21.12
C ALA A 33 -9.91 3.36 -21.71
N ALA A 34 -9.96 3.12 -23.02
CA ALA A 34 -11.16 2.61 -23.68
C ALA A 34 -11.59 1.24 -23.14
N ALA A 35 -10.64 0.32 -22.94
CA ALA A 35 -10.92 -1.01 -22.39
C ALA A 35 -11.41 -0.92 -20.94
N TYR A 36 -10.81 -0.06 -20.12
CA TYR A 36 -11.23 0.17 -18.74
C TYR A 36 -12.62 0.80 -18.64
N ARG A 37 -12.95 1.79 -19.48
CA ARG A 37 -14.31 2.38 -19.52
C ARG A 37 -15.36 1.37 -19.97
N SER A 38 -15.02 0.52 -20.95
CA SER A 38 -15.92 -0.55 -21.40
C SER A 38 -16.16 -1.60 -20.32
N ALA A 39 -15.14 -1.97 -19.55
CA ALA A 39 -15.25 -2.96 -18.49
C ALA A 39 -15.90 -2.41 -17.21
N ASN A 40 -15.80 -1.10 -16.96
CA ASN A 40 -16.32 -0.44 -15.75
C ASN A 40 -17.13 0.82 -16.12
N PRO A 41 -18.35 0.67 -16.67
CA PRO A 41 -19.10 1.77 -17.30
C PRO A 41 -19.49 2.92 -16.35
N PHE A 42 -19.53 2.67 -15.04
CA PHE A 42 -19.92 3.66 -14.02
C PHE A 42 -18.75 4.20 -13.20
N ALA A 43 -17.52 3.77 -13.52
CA ALA A 43 -16.34 4.12 -12.75
C ALA A 43 -15.69 5.43 -13.22
N ASP A 44 -15.05 6.13 -12.27
CA ASP A 44 -14.21 7.29 -12.57
C ASP A 44 -12.85 6.81 -13.12
N ILE A 45 -12.79 6.57 -14.44
CA ILE A 45 -11.56 6.22 -15.14
C ILE A 45 -10.81 7.49 -15.54
N VAL A 46 -9.59 7.59 -15.03
CA VAL A 46 -8.71 8.74 -15.17
C VAL A 46 -7.44 8.37 -15.90
N GLU A 47 -7.21 9.07 -17.00
CA GLU A 47 -6.03 8.88 -17.83
C GLU A 47 -4.84 9.59 -17.19
N CYS A 48 -3.74 8.85 -17.02
CA CYS A 48 -2.45 9.42 -16.67
C CYS A 48 -1.88 10.23 -17.83
N ALA A 49 -0.98 11.18 -17.54
CA ALA A 49 -0.24 11.85 -18.61
C ALA A 49 0.60 10.84 -19.43
N PRO A 50 0.84 11.08 -20.74
CA PRO A 50 1.64 10.19 -21.56
C PRO A 50 3.01 9.90 -20.95
N GLY A 51 3.40 8.63 -20.91
CA GLY A 51 4.68 8.19 -20.36
C GLY A 51 4.75 8.05 -18.84
N ILE A 52 3.66 8.29 -18.09
CA ILE A 52 3.62 8.07 -16.63
C ILE A 52 3.53 6.58 -16.26
N GLN A 53 2.80 5.78 -17.04
CA GLN A 53 2.64 4.34 -16.79
C GLN A 53 3.90 3.53 -17.13
N GLY A 54 3.98 2.30 -16.61
CA GLY A 54 5.17 1.42 -16.73
C GLY A 54 6.14 1.49 -15.55
N ASN A 55 5.91 2.37 -14.58
CA ASN A 55 6.59 2.37 -13.28
C ASN A 55 5.59 2.72 -12.17
N LEU A 56 5.39 1.82 -11.21
CA LEU A 56 4.38 1.99 -10.16
C LEU A 56 4.64 3.24 -9.31
N CYS A 57 5.89 3.51 -8.94
CA CYS A 57 6.25 4.69 -8.15
C CYS A 57 5.89 5.98 -8.88
N ARG A 58 6.15 6.05 -10.18
CA ARG A 58 5.83 7.21 -11.01
C ARG A 58 4.33 7.45 -11.09
N VAL A 59 3.54 6.40 -11.28
CA VAL A 59 2.08 6.48 -11.28
C VAL A 59 1.57 6.94 -9.92
N ARG A 60 2.04 6.36 -8.81
CA ARG A 60 1.64 6.78 -7.46
C ARG A 60 2.00 8.24 -7.17
N ASN A 61 3.19 8.71 -7.56
CA ASN A 61 3.58 10.12 -7.46
C ASN A 61 2.64 11.02 -8.27
N HIS A 62 2.35 10.65 -9.52
CA HIS A 62 1.42 11.40 -10.37
C HIS A 62 0.04 11.54 -9.74
N ILE A 63 -0.48 10.47 -9.12
CA ILE A 63 -1.76 10.51 -8.39
C ILE A 63 -1.66 11.49 -7.21
N LEU A 64 -0.63 11.37 -6.36
CA LEU A 64 -0.46 12.25 -5.20
C LEU A 64 -0.41 13.72 -5.63
N ASP A 65 0.43 14.05 -6.62
CA ASP A 65 0.61 15.44 -7.06
C ASP A 65 -0.67 16.01 -7.66
N ARG A 66 -1.38 15.23 -8.49
CA ARG A 66 -2.65 15.65 -9.10
C ARG A 66 -3.75 15.87 -8.08
N GLU A 67 -3.96 14.92 -7.17
CA GLU A 67 -5.06 14.98 -6.20
C GLU A 67 -4.83 16.06 -5.14
N PHE A 68 -3.59 16.23 -4.67
CA PHE A 68 -3.26 17.33 -3.76
C PHE A 68 -3.34 18.69 -4.45
N ALA A 69 -2.90 18.82 -5.70
CA ALA A 69 -3.09 20.06 -6.48
C ALA A 69 -4.58 20.38 -6.71
N ALA A 70 -5.43 19.35 -6.81
CA ALA A 70 -6.88 19.49 -6.85
C ALA A 70 -7.51 19.81 -5.47
N GLY A 71 -6.70 19.97 -4.42
CA GLY A 71 -7.13 20.37 -3.08
C GLY A 71 -7.59 19.24 -2.16
N ALA A 72 -7.25 17.98 -2.44
CA ALA A 72 -7.51 16.89 -1.51
C ALA A 72 -6.77 17.12 -0.18
N ASP A 73 -7.44 16.89 0.95
CA ASP A 73 -6.81 16.84 2.28
C ASP A 73 -6.10 15.49 2.50
N VAL A 74 -6.65 14.44 1.90
CA VAL A 74 -6.18 13.06 2.00
C VAL A 74 -6.28 12.37 0.65
N VAL A 75 -5.21 11.67 0.28
CA VAL A 75 -5.17 10.78 -0.88
C VAL A 75 -4.94 9.36 -0.39
N VAL A 76 -5.90 8.48 -0.63
CA VAL A 76 -5.83 7.06 -0.29
C VAL A 76 -5.45 6.29 -1.55
N LEU A 77 -4.26 5.72 -1.55
CA LEU A 77 -3.79 4.80 -2.57
C LEU A 77 -4.12 3.37 -2.14
N ILE A 78 -4.87 2.66 -2.99
CA ILE A 78 -5.21 1.24 -2.81
C ILE A 78 -4.88 0.45 -4.06
N ASP A 79 -4.67 -0.86 -3.92
CA ASP A 79 -4.52 -1.74 -5.08
C ASP A 79 -5.87 -1.94 -5.78
N ASP A 80 -5.84 -2.19 -7.09
CA ASP A 80 -7.00 -2.41 -7.97
C ASP A 80 -7.68 -3.79 -7.76
N ASP A 81 -7.09 -4.64 -6.92
CA ASP A 81 -7.62 -5.95 -6.51
C ASP A 81 -8.04 -6.05 -5.02
N MET A 82 -8.06 -4.92 -4.31
CA MET A 82 -8.53 -4.87 -2.93
C MET A 82 -10.03 -5.17 -2.84
N SER A 83 -10.37 -6.17 -2.03
CA SER A 83 -11.73 -6.69 -1.83
C SER A 83 -12.42 -6.19 -0.56
N GLY A 84 -11.70 -5.55 0.36
CA GLY A 84 -12.27 -5.08 1.62
C GLY A 84 -11.22 -4.58 2.62
N VAL A 85 -11.69 -3.82 3.60
CA VAL A 85 -11.02 -3.60 4.88
C VAL A 85 -11.85 -4.26 5.96
N SER A 86 -11.22 -5.05 6.82
CA SER A 86 -11.94 -5.85 7.83
C SER A 86 -11.23 -5.80 9.18
N TYR A 87 -11.92 -6.26 10.22
CA TYR A 87 -11.34 -6.46 11.54
C TYR A 87 -11.90 -7.69 12.25
N PHE A 88 -11.16 -8.20 13.22
CA PHE A 88 -11.63 -9.26 14.10
C PHE A 88 -12.33 -8.73 15.35
N GLU A 89 -13.40 -9.40 15.73
CA GLU A 89 -14.00 -9.33 17.06
C GLU A 89 -13.96 -10.73 17.69
N ASN A 90 -13.57 -10.79 18.97
CA ASN A 90 -13.40 -12.05 19.72
C ASN A 90 -12.51 -13.10 19.00
N ARG A 91 -11.50 -12.64 18.24
CA ARG A 91 -10.53 -13.46 17.47
C ARG A 91 -11.11 -14.43 16.45
N LYS A 92 -12.43 -14.39 16.19
CA LYS A 92 -13.12 -15.36 15.33
C LYS A 92 -14.07 -14.72 14.34
N ARG A 93 -14.68 -13.58 14.70
CA ARG A 93 -15.69 -12.93 13.86
C ARG A 93 -15.02 -11.85 13.01
N ILE A 94 -15.13 -11.97 11.69
CA ILE A 94 -14.69 -10.92 10.77
C ILE A 94 -15.85 -9.93 10.60
N HIS A 95 -15.53 -8.66 10.74
CA HIS A 95 -16.40 -7.54 10.44
C HIS A 95 -15.78 -6.74 9.30
N ASP A 96 -16.57 -6.45 8.28
CA ASP A 96 -16.14 -5.66 7.14
C ASP A 96 -16.51 -4.19 7.34
N VAL A 97 -15.59 -3.30 7.00
CA VAL A 97 -15.91 -1.88 6.80
C VAL A 97 -16.68 -1.81 5.49
N THR A 98 -17.94 -1.40 5.51
CA THR A 98 -18.75 -1.30 4.30
C THR A 98 -18.30 -0.12 3.42
N ALA A 99 -18.73 -0.10 2.15
CA ALA A 99 -18.46 1.02 1.25
C ALA A 99 -18.96 2.36 1.82
N ALA A 100 -20.10 2.35 2.51
CA ALA A 100 -20.68 3.53 3.15
C ALA A 100 -19.88 4.02 4.37
N GLU A 101 -19.24 3.09 5.10
CA GLU A 101 -18.40 3.41 6.26
C GLU A 101 -16.97 3.78 5.89
N PHE A 102 -16.54 3.50 4.65
CA PHE A 102 -15.15 3.66 4.25
C PHE A 102 -14.68 5.12 4.33
N LEU A 103 -15.42 6.08 3.78
CA LEU A 103 -15.01 7.51 3.86
C LEU A 103 -15.01 8.04 5.30
N PRO A 104 -16.03 7.80 6.15
CA PRO A 104 -15.96 8.10 7.59
C PRO A 104 -14.78 7.44 8.31
N PHE A 105 -14.44 6.20 7.94
CA PHE A 105 -13.27 5.48 8.44
C PHE A 105 -11.96 6.21 8.07
N ILE A 106 -11.80 6.61 6.80
CA ILE A 106 -10.64 7.38 6.34
C ILE A 106 -10.54 8.72 7.07
N GLU A 107 -11.64 9.46 7.19
CA GLU A 107 -11.66 10.76 7.86
C GLU A 107 -11.21 10.64 9.32
N LYS A 108 -11.82 9.71 10.07
CA LYS A 108 -11.50 9.48 11.48
C LYS A 108 -10.01 9.24 11.70
N PHE A 109 -9.42 8.31 10.96
CA PHE A 109 -8.02 7.94 11.17
C PHE A 109 -7.04 8.93 10.56
N SER A 110 -7.46 9.72 9.57
CA SER A 110 -6.65 10.83 9.06
C SER A 110 -6.60 12.01 10.03
N VAL A 111 -7.67 12.31 10.76
CA VAL A 111 -7.62 13.29 11.86
C VAL A 111 -6.62 12.83 12.93
N MET A 112 -6.71 11.56 13.36
CA MET A 112 -5.77 11.01 14.34
C MET A 112 -4.31 11.02 13.84
N ALA A 113 -4.08 10.69 12.56
CA ALA A 113 -2.75 10.75 11.96
C ALA A 113 -2.19 12.17 12.00
N ARG A 114 -3.01 13.18 11.68
CA ARG A 114 -2.63 14.60 11.72
C ARG A 114 -2.28 15.03 13.14
N ASP A 115 -3.07 14.65 14.13
CA ASP A 115 -2.83 14.98 15.54
C ASP A 115 -1.52 14.36 16.06
N LEU A 116 -1.12 13.20 15.52
CA LEU A 116 0.16 12.55 15.81
C LEU A 116 1.35 13.14 15.01
N GLY A 117 1.10 14.06 14.08
CA GLY A 117 2.13 14.59 13.17
C GLY A 117 2.54 13.62 12.04
N ALA A 118 1.73 12.60 11.76
CA ALA A 118 1.98 11.63 10.69
C ALA A 118 1.35 12.08 9.38
N PHE A 119 2.13 12.06 8.30
CA PHE A 119 1.66 12.34 6.94
C PHE A 119 1.37 11.08 6.10
N LEU A 120 1.67 9.91 6.67
CA LEU A 120 1.35 8.60 6.10
C LEU A 120 0.71 7.73 7.17
N TRP A 121 -0.40 7.09 6.82
CA TRP A 121 -0.99 6.05 7.64
C TRP A 121 -1.54 4.87 6.83
N GLY A 122 -1.76 3.76 7.52
CA GLY A 122 -2.41 2.59 6.93
C GLY A 122 -2.95 1.61 7.97
N VAL A 123 -3.28 0.41 7.51
CA VAL A 123 -3.84 -0.66 8.33
C VAL A 123 -2.88 -1.84 8.43
N ASN A 124 -3.24 -2.86 9.20
CA ASN A 124 -2.42 -4.06 9.37
C ASN A 124 -2.31 -4.83 8.03
N VAL A 125 -1.12 -5.35 7.76
CA VAL A 125 -0.80 -6.09 6.52
C VAL A 125 -1.09 -7.58 6.63
N ASN A 126 -1.31 -8.08 7.86
CA ASN A 126 -1.54 -9.49 8.13
C ASN A 126 -3.00 -9.72 8.58
N PRO A 127 -3.80 -10.49 7.81
CA PRO A 127 -5.17 -10.84 8.18
C PRO A 127 -5.24 -12.00 9.19
N ASP A 128 -4.13 -12.55 9.68
CA ASP A 128 -4.12 -13.62 10.68
C ASP A 128 -4.61 -13.09 12.04
N PRO A 129 -5.69 -13.66 12.63
CA PRO A 129 -6.16 -13.29 13.97
C PRO A 129 -5.08 -13.42 15.06
N GLN A 130 -4.08 -14.28 14.89
CA GLN A 130 -2.98 -14.43 15.85
C GLN A 130 -2.03 -13.23 15.84
N CYS A 131 -2.01 -12.47 14.74
CA CYS A 131 -1.22 -11.25 14.62
C CYS A 131 -1.97 -10.00 15.10
N TYR A 132 -3.22 -10.15 15.57
CA TYR A 132 -3.97 -9.04 16.15
C TYR A 132 -3.43 -8.63 17.51
N ARG A 133 -3.21 -7.33 17.67
CA ARG A 133 -2.75 -6.74 18.93
C ARG A 133 -3.93 -6.08 19.62
N ASP A 134 -4.74 -6.90 20.31
CA ASP A 134 -5.99 -6.46 20.97
C ASP A 134 -5.75 -5.27 21.92
N CYS A 135 -4.61 -5.24 22.61
CA CYS A 135 -4.23 -4.17 23.55
C CYS A 135 -3.32 -3.08 22.95
N THR A 136 -3.05 -3.12 21.64
CA THR A 136 -2.20 -2.12 20.95
C THR A 136 -2.87 -1.71 19.63
N PRO A 137 -3.97 -0.94 19.70
CA PRO A 137 -4.81 -0.63 18.55
C PRO A 137 -4.12 0.23 17.47
N PHE A 138 -2.99 0.86 17.81
CA PHE A 138 -2.20 1.67 16.88
C PHE A 138 -0.70 1.56 17.16
N SER A 139 0.11 1.83 16.13
CA SER A 139 1.58 1.85 16.21
C SER A 139 2.18 3.00 15.40
N THR A 140 3.35 3.48 15.83
CA THR A 140 3.95 4.73 15.29
C THR A 140 5.22 4.57 14.44
N VAL A 141 5.81 3.37 14.41
CA VAL A 141 6.97 3.03 13.57
C VAL A 141 6.83 1.76 12.70
N PRO A 142 5.62 1.21 12.45
CA PRO A 142 5.51 -0.01 11.65
C PRO A 142 5.66 0.28 10.15
N TYR A 143 5.96 -0.78 9.41
CA TYR A 143 5.77 -0.80 7.96
C TYR A 143 4.31 -0.57 7.56
N ILE A 144 4.10 0.27 6.54
CA ILE A 144 2.80 0.56 5.91
C ILE A 144 2.80 0.01 4.48
N GLY A 145 2.00 -1.03 4.22
CA GLY A 145 2.03 -1.77 2.95
C GLY A 145 1.38 -1.04 1.77
N GLY A 146 1.92 -1.26 0.57
CA GLY A 146 1.42 -0.69 -0.68
C GLY A 146 -0.08 -0.85 -0.97
N PRO A 147 -0.76 -1.97 -0.59
CA PRO A 147 -2.17 -2.17 -0.93
C PRO A 147 -3.15 -1.20 -0.25
N PHE A 148 -2.72 -0.51 0.81
CA PHE A 148 -3.51 0.52 1.47
C PHE A 148 -2.58 1.55 2.13
N GLN A 149 -2.53 2.75 1.56
CA GLN A 149 -1.72 3.86 2.06
C GLN A 149 -2.52 5.16 1.98
N ALA A 150 -2.69 5.84 3.10
CA ALA A 150 -3.36 7.13 3.16
C ALA A 150 -2.34 8.24 3.44
N PHE A 151 -2.26 9.19 2.52
CA PHE A 151 -1.36 10.33 2.56
C PHE A 151 -2.12 11.60 2.93
N LEU A 152 -1.58 12.39 3.85
CA LEU A 152 -2.15 13.67 4.23
C LEU A 152 -1.47 14.82 3.48
N ALA A 153 -2.26 15.84 3.16
CA ALA A 153 -1.75 17.08 2.59
C ALA A 153 -0.67 17.71 3.51
N GLY A 154 0.35 18.30 2.90
CA GLY A 154 1.55 18.80 3.59
C GLY A 154 2.72 17.79 3.66
N GLY A 155 2.47 16.52 3.31
CA GLY A 155 3.52 15.51 3.19
C GLY A 155 4.40 15.71 1.95
N GLU A 156 5.73 15.72 2.15
CA GLU A 156 6.71 15.99 1.10
C GLU A 156 7.38 14.73 0.53
N CYS A 157 7.25 13.58 1.19
CA CYS A 157 7.85 12.34 0.72
C CYS A 157 7.21 11.89 -0.61
N ARG A 158 8.03 11.31 -1.49
CA ARG A 158 7.64 10.82 -2.83
C ARG A 158 8.29 9.48 -3.11
N TYR A 159 7.62 8.63 -3.86
CA TYR A 159 8.15 7.32 -4.22
C TYR A 159 9.39 7.45 -5.09
N ASP A 160 10.40 6.62 -4.83
CA ASP A 160 11.62 6.55 -5.62
C ASP A 160 11.42 5.59 -6.79
N GLU A 161 11.42 6.11 -8.02
CA GLU A 161 11.21 5.32 -9.25
C GLU A 161 12.23 4.19 -9.46
N ARG A 162 13.36 4.24 -8.75
CA ARG A 162 14.39 3.18 -8.78
C ARG A 162 14.00 1.96 -7.95
N LEU A 163 13.00 2.08 -7.08
CA LEU A 163 12.58 1.06 -6.09
C LEU A 163 11.15 0.52 -6.29
N PRO A 164 10.67 0.18 -7.51
CA PRO A 164 9.26 -0.14 -7.77
C PRO A 164 8.74 -1.47 -7.18
N LEU A 165 9.60 -2.30 -6.57
CA LEU A 165 9.18 -3.52 -5.84
C LEU A 165 9.41 -3.41 -4.32
N LYS A 166 9.91 -2.27 -3.85
CA LYS A 166 10.25 -1.99 -2.45
C LYS A 166 9.81 -0.57 -2.05
N GLU A 167 8.86 -0.03 -2.80
CA GLU A 167 8.46 1.37 -2.79
C GLU A 167 7.72 1.73 -1.51
N ASP A 168 6.98 0.79 -0.92
CA ASP A 168 6.27 0.94 0.34
C ASP A 168 7.21 0.89 1.55
N TYR A 169 8.22 0.02 1.54
CA TYR A 169 9.31 0.03 2.52
C TYR A 169 10.09 1.33 2.46
N ASP A 170 10.48 1.76 1.26
CA ASP A 170 11.17 3.02 1.05
C ASP A 170 10.33 4.20 1.54
N MET A 171 9.06 4.27 1.13
CA MET A 171 8.14 5.34 1.55
C MET A 171 7.98 5.38 3.07
N THR A 172 7.79 4.23 3.73
CA THR A 172 7.73 4.16 5.20
C THR A 172 9.00 4.74 5.81
N LEU A 173 10.18 4.35 5.32
CA LEU A 173 11.46 4.82 5.84
C LEU A 173 11.67 6.33 5.58
N GLN A 174 11.23 6.85 4.43
CA GLN A 174 11.24 8.29 4.15
C GLN A 174 10.43 9.07 5.19
N GLN A 175 9.22 8.61 5.49
CA GLN A 175 8.32 9.23 6.46
C GLN A 175 8.90 9.17 7.89
N LEU A 176 9.45 8.03 8.30
CA LEU A 176 10.11 7.88 9.60
C LEU A 176 11.42 8.68 9.71
N ASN A 177 12.13 8.88 8.61
CA ASN A 177 13.31 9.71 8.60
C ASN A 177 12.94 11.20 8.77
N ARG A 178 11.91 11.66 8.05
CA ARG A 178 11.53 13.08 8.02
C ARG A 178 10.65 13.50 9.18
N TYR A 179 9.56 12.77 9.42
CA TYR A 179 8.53 13.14 10.40
C TYR A 179 8.63 12.35 11.70
N ARG A 180 9.50 11.33 11.76
CA ARG A 180 9.73 10.48 12.94
C ARG A 180 8.52 9.65 13.36
N VAL A 181 7.47 9.61 12.54
CA VAL A 181 6.23 8.90 12.80
C VAL A 181 5.56 8.48 11.48
N VAL A 182 4.98 7.29 11.50
CA VAL A 182 3.89 6.87 10.60
C VAL A 182 2.77 6.34 11.48
N PHE A 183 1.53 6.28 11.00
CA PHE A 183 0.43 5.79 11.82
C PHE A 183 -0.12 4.49 11.24
N ARG A 184 -0.15 3.40 12.03
CA ARG A 184 -0.86 2.18 11.61
C ARG A 184 -1.97 1.87 12.57
N VAL A 185 -3.17 1.71 12.03
CA VAL A 185 -4.33 1.22 12.75
C VAL A 185 -4.26 -0.30 12.79
N ASN A 186 -3.74 -0.86 13.88
CA ASN A 186 -3.52 -2.30 14.02
C ASN A 186 -4.83 -3.10 14.13
N LYS A 187 -5.93 -2.42 14.50
CA LYS A 187 -7.28 -3.02 14.60
C LYS A 187 -7.96 -3.24 13.26
N PHE A 188 -7.39 -2.91 12.11
CA PHE A 188 -7.99 -3.22 10.81
C PHE A 188 -6.92 -3.84 9.91
N PHE A 189 -7.35 -4.57 8.89
CA PHE A 189 -6.48 -5.12 7.86
C PHE A 189 -7.16 -5.04 6.50
N TYR A 190 -6.37 -4.92 5.44
CA TYR A 190 -6.88 -4.98 4.06
C TYR A 190 -6.94 -6.42 3.56
N ARG A 191 -7.82 -6.68 2.60
CA ARG A 191 -7.96 -7.97 1.92
C ARG A 191 -7.70 -7.80 0.43
N VAL A 192 -6.59 -8.33 -0.04
CA VAL A 192 -6.13 -8.23 -1.44
C VAL A 192 -5.78 -9.62 -1.98
N LYS A 193 -5.81 -9.78 -3.30
CA LYS A 193 -5.37 -11.02 -3.96
C LYS A 193 -3.88 -10.91 -4.31
N GLN A 194 -3.01 -10.99 -3.30
CA GLN A 194 -1.57 -10.86 -3.50
C GLN A 194 -1.03 -11.90 -4.49
N SER A 195 -0.42 -11.42 -5.58
CA SER A 195 0.41 -12.21 -6.50
C SER A 195 -0.31 -13.32 -7.30
N GLU A 196 -1.64 -13.33 -7.37
CA GLU A 196 -2.40 -14.34 -8.11
C GLU A 196 -2.82 -13.89 -9.53
N GLN A 197 -2.76 -12.58 -9.80
CA GLN A 197 -3.27 -12.00 -11.05
C GLN A 197 -2.14 -11.63 -12.02
N ALA A 198 -2.35 -11.95 -13.30
CA ALA A 198 -1.50 -11.44 -14.37
C ALA A 198 -1.75 -9.92 -14.55
N GLY A 199 -0.68 -9.12 -14.60
CA GLY A 199 -0.76 -7.66 -14.65
C GLY A 199 0.05 -6.96 -13.54
N GLY A 200 0.12 -5.63 -13.60
CA GLY A 200 0.84 -4.84 -12.59
C GLY A 200 2.30 -5.26 -12.36
N CYS A 201 2.73 -5.32 -11.10
CA CYS A 201 4.10 -5.72 -10.72
C CYS A 201 4.43 -7.17 -11.09
N ALA A 202 3.43 -8.04 -11.31
CA ALA A 202 3.68 -9.45 -11.63
C ALA A 202 4.37 -9.65 -13.00
N ILE A 203 4.32 -8.65 -13.89
CA ILE A 203 4.88 -8.74 -15.25
C ILE A 203 6.42 -8.81 -15.25
N TYR A 204 7.08 -8.09 -14.34
CA TYR A 204 8.55 -7.98 -14.28
C TYR A 204 9.13 -8.57 -13.00
N ARG A 205 8.28 -9.10 -12.11
CA ARG A 205 8.69 -9.71 -10.85
C ARG A 205 9.32 -11.07 -11.12
N ASN A 206 10.62 -11.15 -10.93
CA ASN A 206 11.37 -12.39 -10.79
C ASN A 206 12.29 -12.31 -9.56
N LEU A 207 12.81 -13.46 -9.11
CA LEU A 207 13.61 -13.52 -7.89
C LEU A 207 14.90 -12.68 -7.96
N ASP A 208 15.51 -12.56 -9.13
CA ASP A 208 16.73 -11.78 -9.33
C ASP A 208 16.45 -10.28 -9.22
N GLU A 209 15.35 -9.82 -9.82
CA GLU A 209 14.91 -8.43 -9.72
C GLU A 209 14.50 -8.08 -8.28
N GLU A 210 13.81 -8.98 -7.58
CA GLU A 210 13.49 -8.82 -6.15
C GLU A 210 14.74 -8.67 -5.29
N ARG A 211 15.77 -9.48 -5.54
CA ARG A 211 17.06 -9.38 -4.87
C ARG A 211 17.75 -8.05 -5.20
N ARG A 212 17.80 -7.66 -6.47
CA ARG A 212 18.38 -6.39 -6.91
C ARG A 212 17.70 -5.19 -6.23
N GLN A 213 16.37 -5.20 -6.16
CA GLN A 213 15.58 -4.16 -5.49
C GLN A 213 15.86 -4.10 -3.99
N LEU A 214 16.00 -5.25 -3.34
CA LEU A 214 16.38 -5.33 -1.93
C LEU A 214 17.79 -4.79 -1.67
N GLU A 215 18.76 -5.09 -2.54
CA GLU A 215 20.11 -4.55 -2.49
C GLU A 215 20.13 -3.03 -2.69
N LEU A 216 19.34 -2.50 -3.63
CA LEU A 216 19.19 -1.06 -3.84
C LEU A 216 18.58 -0.37 -2.62
N LEU A 217 17.54 -0.96 -2.02
CA LEU A 217 16.92 -0.44 -0.80
C LEU A 217 17.93 -0.43 0.36
N GLN A 218 18.70 -1.51 0.55
CA GLN A 218 19.75 -1.57 1.57
C GLN A 218 20.87 -0.58 1.28
N LYS A 219 21.26 -0.37 0.02
CA LYS A 219 22.27 0.63 -0.35
C LYS A 219 21.80 2.05 0.00
N LYS A 220 20.50 2.34 -0.18
CA LYS A 220 19.90 3.65 0.15
C LYS A 220 19.85 3.91 1.66
N TRP A 221 19.42 2.93 2.46
CA TRP A 221 19.14 3.12 3.89
C TRP A 221 20.21 2.55 4.84
N GLY A 222 21.14 1.76 4.32
CA GLY A 222 22.19 1.10 5.07
C GLY A 222 21.76 -0.22 5.74
N LYS A 223 22.72 -1.15 5.84
CA LYS A 223 22.56 -2.51 6.41
C LYS A 223 22.08 -2.57 7.86
N LYS A 224 22.21 -1.48 8.62
CA LYS A 224 21.73 -1.41 10.01
C LYS A 224 20.20 -1.29 10.06
N ILE A 225 19.62 -0.57 9.09
CA ILE A 225 18.19 -0.29 8.98
C ILE A 225 17.49 -1.36 8.13
N VAL A 226 18.04 -1.70 6.96
CA VAL A 226 17.45 -2.68 6.06
C VAL A 226 18.26 -3.97 6.09
N ARG A 227 17.64 -5.07 6.53
CA ARG A 227 18.27 -6.38 6.62
C ARG A 227 17.51 -7.38 5.75
N PHE A 228 18.25 -8.35 5.25
CA PHE A 228 17.72 -9.48 4.51
C PHE A 228 17.12 -10.45 5.53
N ASP A 229 15.93 -10.98 5.27
CA ASP A 229 15.40 -12.07 6.09
C ASP A 229 16.01 -13.39 5.61
N THR A 230 16.91 -13.93 6.42
CA THR A 230 17.56 -15.22 6.16
C THR A 230 16.99 -16.33 7.03
N ALA A 231 15.93 -16.05 7.80
CA ALA A 231 15.33 -17.03 8.70
C ALA A 231 14.33 -17.92 7.95
N ASP A 232 14.54 -19.23 7.98
CA ASP A 232 13.55 -20.20 7.50
C ASP A 232 12.42 -20.31 8.53
N ARG A 233 11.39 -19.48 8.37
CA ARG A 233 10.19 -19.45 9.25
C ARG A 233 9.00 -20.17 8.64
N SER A 234 9.20 -20.85 7.51
CA SER A 234 8.14 -21.60 6.86
C SER A 234 7.88 -22.90 7.64
N HIS A 235 6.88 -22.88 8.53
CA HIS A 235 6.29 -24.11 9.08
C HIS A 235 5.52 -24.92 8.02
N LYS A 236 5.55 -24.52 6.74
CA LYS A 236 4.90 -25.18 5.60
C LYS A 236 5.85 -25.91 4.64
N SER A 237 7.14 -26.07 4.98
CA SER A 237 8.11 -26.73 4.10
C SER A 237 8.09 -28.27 4.23
N LYS A 238 7.01 -28.88 3.74
CA LYS A 238 7.09 -30.18 3.04
C LYS A 238 7.07 -30.02 1.51
N LYS A 239 7.20 -28.79 0.98
CA LYS A 239 7.37 -28.53 -0.45
C LYS A 239 8.75 -27.93 -0.72
N ASN A 240 9.56 -28.72 -1.44
CA ASN A 240 10.75 -28.39 -2.21
C ASN A 240 11.75 -27.38 -1.62
N ARG A 241 12.86 -27.95 -1.12
CA ARG A 241 14.10 -27.35 -0.58
C ARG A 241 14.87 -26.38 -1.52
N THR A 242 14.25 -25.75 -2.51
CA THR A 242 14.97 -24.98 -3.54
C THR A 242 14.85 -23.47 -3.44
N VAL A 243 14.04 -22.89 -2.54
CA VAL A 243 13.96 -21.43 -2.37
C VAL A 243 13.98 -21.04 -0.89
N THR A 244 15.17 -20.77 -0.36
CA THR A 244 15.44 -20.28 1.01
C THR A 244 15.61 -18.75 1.05
N PHE A 245 14.78 -18.00 0.32
CA PHE A 245 14.87 -16.54 0.25
C PHE A 245 13.51 -15.88 0.38
N ASP A 246 13.27 -15.21 1.50
CA ASP A 246 12.18 -14.24 1.63
C ASP A 246 12.67 -12.90 1.06
N TYR A 247 11.98 -12.42 0.03
CA TYR A 247 12.29 -11.17 -0.63
C TYR A 247 11.82 -9.94 0.17
N ASN A 248 11.11 -10.13 1.28
CA ASN A 248 10.70 -9.05 2.16
C ASN A 248 11.84 -8.65 3.11
N PRO A 249 12.24 -7.36 3.15
CA PRO A 249 13.23 -6.89 4.10
C PRO A 249 12.71 -6.90 5.54
N ILE A 250 13.62 -7.10 6.49
CA ILE A 250 13.43 -6.68 7.87
C ILE A 250 13.90 -5.22 7.98
N ILE A 251 12.97 -4.30 8.23
CA ILE A 251 13.29 -2.90 8.53
C ILE A 251 13.44 -2.67 10.04
N ARG A 252 14.48 -1.94 10.45
CA ARG A 252 14.77 -1.54 11.83
C ARG A 252 15.10 -0.04 11.89
N PRO A 253 14.10 0.83 11.84
CA PRO A 253 14.30 2.26 12.06
C PRO A 253 14.96 2.50 13.43
N PRO A 254 15.96 3.40 13.55
CA PRO A 254 16.66 3.67 14.81
C PRO A 254 15.85 4.60 15.74
N ILE A 255 14.53 4.37 15.81
CA ILE A 255 13.59 5.10 16.65
C ILE A 255 12.64 4.12 17.32
N ARG A 256 12.21 4.47 18.53
CA ARG A 256 11.19 3.71 19.25
C ARG A 256 9.82 4.22 18.85
N GLY A 257 8.89 3.31 18.65
CA GLY A 257 7.47 3.62 18.53
C GLY A 257 6.66 2.92 19.61
N ILE A 258 5.35 3.08 19.50
CA ILE A 258 4.33 2.42 20.31
C ILE A 258 3.87 1.13 19.61
#